data_AF-A0A3D3WZU6-F1
#
_entry.id   AF-A0A3D3WZU6-F1
#
_cell.length_a   1.000
_cell.length_b   1.000
_cell.length_c   1.000
_cell.angle_alpha   90.00
_cell.angle_beta   90.00
_cell.angle_gamma   90.00
#
_symmetry.space_group_name_H-M   'P 1'
#
loop_
_entity.id
_entity.type
_entity.pdbx_description
1 polymer ?
#
loop_
_entity_poly.entity_id
_entity_poly.type
_entity_poly.pdbx_seq_one_letter_code
_entity_poly.pdbx_strand_id
1 'polypeptide(L)'
;MSALTHLECSFCEKEYEADELHTLCPACGKPLLARYDLKRVREEWSREDLAVRVTSLWRYQEVLPVRHEENAISLGEGYTPLLRAERLGRKLKMR
;
A
#
# COMPACT_ATOMS: atom_id res chain seq x y z
N MET A 1 6.13 -1.78 -11.90
CA MET A 1 6.29 -3.06 -11.19
C MET A 1 6.38 -2.79 -9.69
N SER A 2 5.88 -3.70 -8.85
CA SER A 2 5.92 -3.53 -7.38
C SER A 2 7.33 -3.23 -6.85
N ALA A 3 7.40 -2.35 -5.86
CA ALA A 3 8.61 -1.97 -5.14
C ALA A 3 8.81 -2.73 -3.83
N LEU A 4 8.03 -3.77 -3.57
CA LEU A 4 8.21 -4.65 -2.40
C LEU A 4 9.63 -5.24 -2.42
N THR A 5 10.37 -5.12 -1.32
CA THR A 5 11.74 -5.64 -1.22
C THR A 5 11.77 -6.95 -0.43
N HIS A 6 11.36 -6.88 0.83
CA HIS A 6 11.43 -7.97 1.79
C HIS A 6 10.37 -7.78 2.87
N LEU A 7 10.24 -8.77 3.76
CA LEU A 7 9.54 -8.63 5.03
C LEU A 7 10.55 -8.40 6.15
N GLU A 8 10.24 -7.49 7.07
CA GLU A 8 11.10 -7.18 8.20
C GLU A 8 10.35 -7.39 9.52
N CYS A 9 10.97 -8.06 10.48
CA CYS A 9 10.36 -8.21 11.79
C CYS A 9 10.18 -6.87 12.50
N SER A 10 8.96 -6.59 12.97
CA SER A 10 8.60 -5.35 13.66
C SER A 10 9.31 -5.13 15.02
N PHE A 11 10.19 -6.04 15.44
CA PHE A 11 10.85 -6.00 16.75
C PHE A 11 12.33 -6.32 16.67
N CYS A 12 12.71 -7.42 16.02
CA CYS A 12 14.12 -7.84 15.95
C CYS A 12 14.80 -7.49 14.62
N GLU A 13 14.11 -6.77 13.72
CA GLU A 13 14.65 -6.21 12.47
C GLU A 13 15.22 -7.24 11.47
N LYS A 14 15.02 -8.54 11.72
CA LYS A 14 15.42 -9.59 10.78
C LYS A 14 14.60 -9.51 9.51
N GLU A 15 15.28 -9.68 8.39
CA GLU A 15 14.69 -9.70 7.05
C GLU A 15 14.35 -11.13 6.61
N TYR A 16 13.31 -11.23 5.79
CA TYR A 16 12.76 -12.46 5.21
C TYR A 16 12.29 -12.20 3.78
N GLU A 17 12.34 -13.23 2.94
CA GLU A 17 11.89 -13.13 1.55
C GLU A 17 10.39 -12.80 1.47
N ALA A 18 10.01 -11.85 0.62
CA ALA A 18 8.62 -11.40 0.55
C ALA A 18 7.70 -12.36 -0.23
N ASP A 19 8.29 -13.18 -1.09
CA ASP A 19 7.59 -14.08 -2.01
C ASP A 19 7.49 -15.52 -1.42
N GLU A 20 7.77 -15.68 -0.12
CA GLU A 20 7.60 -16.92 0.65
C GLU A 20 6.44 -16.83 1.65
N LEU A 21 5.85 -17.98 1.98
CA LEU A 21 4.80 -18.04 2.99
C LEU A 21 5.38 -17.90 4.39
N HIS A 22 5.09 -16.76 5.02
CA HIS A 22 5.43 -16.50 6.41
C HIS A 22 4.19 -16.31 7.28
N THR A 23 4.31 -16.67 8.56
CA THR A 23 3.31 -16.32 9.59
C THR A 23 3.87 -15.21 10.47
N LEU A 24 4.45 -15.54 11.61
CA LEU A 24 5.19 -14.64 12.48
C LEU A 24 6.70 -14.82 12.23
N CYS A 25 7.49 -13.84 12.69
CA CYS A 25 8.95 -13.93 12.68
C CYS A 25 9.42 -15.24 13.35
N PRO A 26 10.08 -16.15 12.63
CA PRO A 26 10.56 -17.41 13.19
C PRO A 26 11.53 -17.25 14.38
N ALA A 27 12.20 -16.10 14.49
CA ALA A 27 13.18 -15.86 15.54
C ALA A 27 12.58 -15.34 16.86
N CYS A 28 11.47 -14.60 16.83
CA CYS A 28 10.92 -13.97 18.04
C CYS A 28 9.38 -13.94 18.14
N GLY A 29 8.66 -14.51 17.17
CA GLY A 29 7.20 -14.62 17.19
C GLY A 29 6.45 -13.30 17.03
N LYS A 30 7.10 -12.24 16.53
CA LYS A 30 6.45 -10.94 16.28
C LYS A 30 6.02 -10.77 14.82
N PRO A 31 5.04 -9.89 14.51
CA PRO A 31 4.61 -9.64 13.14
C PRO A 31 5.75 -9.20 12.21
N LEU A 32 5.57 -9.55 10.93
CA LEU A 32 6.44 -9.14 9.84
C LEU A 32 5.79 -7.95 9.10
N LEU A 33 6.59 -6.96 8.75
CA LEU A 33 6.18 -5.75 8.03
C LEU A 33 6.68 -5.82 6.60
N ALA A 34 5.83 -5.51 5.62
CA ALA A 34 6.24 -5.38 4.24
C ALA A 34 7.09 -4.10 4.06
N ARG A 35 8.29 -4.25 3.50
CA ARG A 35 9.21 -3.15 3.19
C ARG A 35 9.24 -2.90 1.69
N TYR A 36 9.33 -1.63 1.32
CA TYR A 36 9.29 -1.17 -0.08
C TYR A 36 10.44 -0.22 -0.34
N ASP A 37 10.99 -0.25 -1.56
CA ASP A 37 11.94 0.75 -2.03
C ASP A 37 11.23 2.07 -2.36
N LEU A 38 10.90 2.83 -1.32
CA LEU A 38 10.21 4.10 -1.46
C LEU A 38 11.08 5.19 -2.12
N LYS A 39 12.41 5.01 -2.14
CA LYS A 39 13.31 5.96 -2.83
C LYS A 39 13.15 5.79 -4.33
N ARG A 40 13.24 4.56 -4.83
CA ARG A 40 13.00 4.24 -6.25
C ARG A 40 11.60 4.70 -6.68
N VAL A 41 10.59 4.36 -5.87
CA VAL A 41 9.20 4.79 -6.09
C VAL A 41 9.13 6.32 -6.23
N ARG A 42 9.73 7.09 -5.32
CA ARG A 42 9.73 8.56 -5.43
C ARG A 42 10.37 9.09 -6.72
N GLU A 43 11.33 8.38 -7.30
CA GLU A 43 12.02 8.77 -8.54
C GLU A 43 11.21 8.42 -9.80
N GLU A 44 10.43 7.33 -9.74
CA GLU A 44 9.71 6.77 -10.89
C GLU A 44 8.30 7.32 -11.11
N TRP A 45 7.63 7.84 -10.07
CA TRP A 45 6.30 8.44 -10.22
C TRP A 45 6.08 9.67 -9.34
N SER A 46 5.12 10.48 -9.77
CA SER A 46 4.70 11.72 -9.14
C SER A 46 3.22 11.66 -8.73
N ARG A 47 2.80 12.62 -7.90
CA ARG A 47 1.38 12.75 -7.53
C ARG A 47 0.53 13.09 -8.75
N GLU A 48 1.09 13.79 -9.71
CA GLU A 48 0.43 14.24 -10.93
C GLU A 48 0.05 13.06 -11.83
N ASP A 49 0.85 11.99 -11.84
CA ASP A 49 0.56 10.75 -12.58
C ASP A 49 -0.74 10.08 -12.12
N LEU A 50 -1.12 10.27 -10.85
CA LEU A 50 -2.38 9.73 -10.32
C LEU A 50 -3.62 10.28 -11.01
N ALA A 51 -3.55 11.46 -11.63
CA ALA A 51 -4.70 12.10 -12.24
C ALA A 51 -5.22 11.34 -13.48
N VAL A 52 -4.33 10.65 -14.19
CA VAL A 52 -4.65 9.93 -15.45
C VAL A 52 -4.71 8.41 -15.28
N ARG A 53 -4.35 7.90 -14.10
CA ARG A 53 -4.41 6.47 -13.80
C ARG A 53 -5.84 6.00 -13.55
N VAL A 54 -6.01 4.68 -13.60
CA VAL A 54 -7.28 4.00 -13.27
C VAL A 54 -7.85 4.47 -11.93
N THR A 55 -9.17 4.62 -11.84
CA THR A 55 -9.87 4.99 -10.61
C THR A 55 -10.13 3.75 -9.74
N SER A 56 -9.08 3.08 -9.30
CA SER A 56 -9.14 1.93 -8.39
C SER A 56 -7.93 1.90 -7.44
N LEU A 57 -7.87 0.93 -6.53
CA LEU A 57 -6.70 0.70 -5.68
C LEU A 57 -5.41 0.54 -6.51
N TRP A 58 -5.53 -0.05 -7.71
CA TRP A 58 -4.42 -0.34 -8.61
C TRP A 58 -3.68 0.89 -9.16
N ARG A 59 -4.21 2.10 -8.96
CA ARG A 59 -3.46 3.35 -9.25
C ARG A 59 -2.18 3.50 -8.44
N TYR A 60 -2.03 2.73 -7.36
CA TYR A 60 -0.86 2.70 -6.47
C TYR A 60 -0.04 1.41 -6.63
N GLN A 61 -0.08 0.78 -7.80
CA GLN A 61 0.54 -0.53 -8.09
C GLN A 61 1.99 -0.69 -7.58
N GLU A 62 2.79 0.37 -7.57
CA GLU A 62 4.18 0.34 -7.15
C GLU A 62 4.34 -0.01 -5.67
N VAL A 63 3.34 0.29 -4.84
CA VAL A 63 3.31 -0.01 -3.40
C VAL A 63 2.31 -1.11 -3.03
N LEU A 64 1.82 -1.86 -4.02
CA LEU A 64 1.07 -3.09 -3.81
C LEU A 64 2.02 -4.30 -3.94
N PRO A 65 1.74 -5.43 -3.27
CA PRO A 65 2.64 -6.59 -3.25
C PRO A 65 2.56 -7.47 -4.51
N VAL A 66 1.93 -6.99 -5.58
CA VAL A 66 1.73 -7.77 -6.82
C VAL A 66 2.83 -7.45 -7.83
N ARG A 67 3.67 -8.45 -8.11
CA ARG A 67 4.84 -8.32 -9.00
C ARG A 67 4.47 -8.12 -10.46
N HIS A 68 3.43 -8.83 -10.90
CA HIS A 68 3.02 -9.03 -12.28
C HIS A 68 1.62 -8.44 -12.49
N GLU A 69 1.50 -7.50 -13.41
CA GLU A 69 0.23 -6.78 -13.64
C GLU A 69 -0.89 -7.72 -14.09
N GLU A 70 -0.56 -8.79 -14.81
CA GLU A 70 -1.49 -9.83 -15.22
C GLU A 70 -2.16 -10.58 -14.05
N ASN A 71 -1.57 -10.52 -12.86
CA ASN A 71 -2.12 -11.12 -11.64
C ASN A 71 -2.99 -10.14 -10.85
N ALA A 72 -3.14 -8.90 -11.32
CA ALA A 72 -4.01 -7.91 -10.69
C ALA A 72 -5.48 -8.27 -10.90
N ILE A 73 -6.18 -8.55 -9.80
CA ILE A 73 -7.63 -8.74 -9.81
C ILE A 73 -8.28 -7.54 -9.15
N SER A 74 -9.19 -6.87 -9.88
CA SER A 74 -9.99 -5.77 -9.35
C SER A 74 -11.46 -6.13 -9.31
N LEU A 75 -12.13 -5.70 -8.25
CA LEU A 75 -13.58 -5.75 -8.09
C LEU A 75 -14.21 -4.34 -8.13
N GLY A 76 -13.45 -3.34 -8.61
CA GLY A 76 -13.85 -1.93 -8.60
C GLY A 76 -13.62 -1.24 -7.26
N GLU A 77 -12.69 -1.75 -6.45
CA GLU A 77 -12.33 -1.20 -5.15
C GLU A 77 -11.52 0.10 -5.24
N GLY A 78 -11.54 0.87 -4.15
CA GLY A 78 -10.78 2.11 -4.03
C GLY A 78 -11.49 3.31 -4.65
N TYR A 79 -10.78 4.44 -4.67
CA TYR A 79 -11.29 5.72 -5.17
C TYR A 79 -12.66 6.15 -4.60
N THR A 80 -12.98 5.70 -3.39
CA THR A 80 -14.23 6.04 -2.70
C THR A 80 -14.33 7.56 -2.52
N PRO A 81 -15.41 8.20 -2.98
CA PRO A 81 -15.56 9.64 -2.86
C PRO A 81 -15.50 10.11 -1.40
N LEU A 82 -14.67 11.11 -1.13
CA LEU A 82 -14.66 11.80 0.16
C LEU A 82 -15.72 12.91 0.12
N LEU A 83 -16.92 12.61 0.64
CA LEU A 83 -18.02 13.55 0.70
C LEU A 83 -17.93 14.42 1.96
N ARG A 84 -18.04 15.74 1.79
CA ARG A 84 -18.07 16.66 2.93
C ARG A 84 -19.39 16.51 3.71
N ALA A 85 -19.29 16.16 4.99
CA ALA A 85 -20.44 15.96 5.87
C ALA A 85 -21.03 17.28 6.41
N GLU A 86 -21.51 18.14 5.51
CA GLU A 86 -21.94 19.53 5.80
C GLU A 86 -22.86 19.67 7.02
N ARG A 87 -23.92 18.85 7.11
CA ARG A 87 -24.90 18.90 8.22
C ARG A 87 -24.28 18.51 9.56
N LEU A 88 -23.46 17.46 9.56
CA LEU A 88 -22.81 16.96 10.76
C LEU A 88 -21.71 17.92 11.23
N GLY A 89 -20.88 18.42 10.32
CA GLY A 89 -19.84 19.41 10.61
C GLY A 89 -20.41 20.65 11.28
N ARG A 90 -21.53 21.19 10.75
CA ARG A 90 -22.25 22.31 11.37
C ARG A 90 -22.72 22.01 12.79
N LYS A 91 -23.33 20.84 13.02
CA LYS A 91 -23.80 20.42 14.36
C LYS A 91 -22.66 20.32 15.37
N LEU A 92 -21.51 19.81 14.94
CA LEU A 92 -20.33 19.60 15.78
C LEU A 92 -19.38 20.81 15.85
N LYS A 93 -19.71 21.92 15.16
CA LYS A 93 -18.85 23.12 15.04
C LYS A 93 -17.47 22.82 14.43
N MET A 94 -17.39 21.83 13.54
CA MET A 94 -16.21 21.50 12.75
C MET A 94 -16.32 22.17 11.37
N ARG A 95 -15.22 22.77 10.90
CA ARG A 95 -15.14 23.41 9.58
C ARG A 95 -14.80 22.41 8.49
#